data_AF-A0AAE3XTN2-F1
#
_entry.id   AF-A0AAE3XTN2-F1
#
_cell.length_a   1.000
_cell.length_b   1.000
_cell.length_c   1.000
_cell.angle_alpha   90.00
_cell.angle_beta   90.00
_cell.angle_gamma   90.00
#
_symmetry.space_group_name_H-M   'P 1'
#
loop_
_entity.id
_entity.type
_entity.pdbx_description
1 polymer ?
#
loop_
_entity_poly.entity_id
_entity_poly.type
_entity_poly.pdbx_seq_one_letter_code
_entity_poly.pdbx_strand_id
1 'polypeptide(L)'
;MEINSNISALEAEMQWFRKVLDVRMKLYFGETCEYKSIYDIPAPDIRYGNSVYERVINNFAFSRAERLVIILGLIPYMMPHLLDVFFTKNKLYDREFTEFGGTVSDNFRGFLPTGETGLFVVAGNDLNLRVRVMAFFKEDHPFKKYNILSLEHQDQKDTFISGIIKITEEYLSYLIHGKAFKPRYTSKFPAKLLSTKLDWEDLVFEESVSMEVQNIILWLENNDKIMDEWGLSKFLKPGYRILFYGPPGTGKSLTASLIGKYAKRDVYRIDLSQVVSKYIGETEKNLSSIFDIAEHKRWILFFDEADALFGKRAQNVSSSNEQHGNQQVAYLLQRIEDFDGVIILATNLKDNIDSAFQRRFQSMIYFAKPTPTQRLSLWENAFSNLKLAEDVDLGEISQKYDLAGGAIINVLRYCALMAVKNKKNEVTLNTLLMGIKKEYGKEGVSI
;
A
#
# COMPACT_ATOMS: atom_id res chain seq x y z
N MET A 1 -19.29 -10.58 -15.64
CA MET A 1 -20.28 -11.31 -14.82
C MET A 1 -20.26 -10.79 -13.38
N GLU A 2 -19.11 -10.74 -12.70
CA GLU A 2 -18.99 -10.17 -11.33
C GLU A 2 -19.36 -8.68 -11.17
N ILE A 3 -19.12 -7.83 -12.19
CA ILE A 3 -19.48 -6.40 -12.09
C ILE A 3 -21.00 -6.21 -12.09
N ASN A 4 -21.73 -6.98 -12.90
CA ASN A 4 -23.19 -6.86 -12.99
C ASN A 4 -23.86 -7.36 -11.71
N SER A 5 -23.39 -8.47 -11.12
CA SER A 5 -23.91 -8.93 -9.82
C SER A 5 -23.63 -7.92 -8.72
N ASN A 6 -22.48 -7.25 -8.77
CA ASN A 6 -22.11 -6.22 -7.80
C ASN A 6 -22.96 -4.95 -7.90
N ILE A 7 -23.26 -4.47 -9.11
CA ILE A 7 -24.16 -3.34 -9.30
C ILE A 7 -25.56 -3.67 -8.77
N SER A 8 -26.10 -4.85 -9.10
CA SER A 8 -27.43 -5.26 -8.62
C SER A 8 -27.52 -5.35 -7.09
N ALA A 9 -26.45 -5.82 -6.43
CA ALA A 9 -26.40 -5.84 -4.96
C ALA A 9 -26.41 -4.42 -4.37
N LEU A 10 -25.59 -3.51 -4.90
CA LEU A 10 -25.57 -2.11 -4.47
C LEU A 10 -26.89 -1.40 -4.74
N GLU A 11 -27.54 -1.66 -5.87
CA GLU A 11 -28.88 -1.12 -6.18
C GLU A 11 -29.92 -1.60 -5.15
N ALA A 12 -29.91 -2.88 -4.78
CA ALA A 12 -30.82 -3.42 -3.77
C ALA A 12 -30.59 -2.77 -2.39
N GLU A 13 -29.33 -2.56 -2.01
CA GLU A 13 -28.97 -1.86 -0.76
C GLU A 13 -29.39 -0.38 -0.78
N MET A 14 -29.20 0.32 -1.90
CA MET A 14 -29.61 1.72 -2.05
C MET A 14 -31.13 1.86 -1.99
N GLN A 15 -31.87 0.94 -2.61
CA GLN A 15 -33.34 0.90 -2.52
C GLN A 15 -33.80 0.61 -1.09
N TRP A 16 -33.13 -0.31 -0.39
CA TRP A 16 -33.40 -0.59 1.02
C TRP A 16 -33.12 0.63 1.90
N PHE A 17 -31.98 1.29 1.72
CA PHE A 17 -31.63 2.52 2.41
C PHE A 17 -32.67 3.62 2.18
N ARG A 18 -33.14 3.80 0.94
CA ARG A 18 -34.19 4.77 0.61
C ARG A 18 -35.47 4.52 1.40
N LYS A 19 -35.91 3.26 1.52
CA LYS A 19 -37.08 2.88 2.33
C LYS A 19 -36.84 3.13 3.82
N VAL A 20 -35.66 2.79 4.33
CA VAL A 20 -35.25 3.07 5.71
C VAL A 20 -35.29 4.56 6.01
N LEU A 21 -34.78 5.40 5.11
CA LEU A 21 -34.75 6.84 5.28
C LEU A 21 -36.15 7.45 5.27
N ASP A 22 -37.03 7.02 4.36
CA ASP A 22 -38.44 7.45 4.32
C ASP A 22 -39.17 7.14 5.64
N VAL A 23 -39.04 5.91 6.14
CA VAL A 23 -39.62 5.51 7.44
C VAL A 23 -38.99 6.29 8.59
N ARG A 24 -37.68 6.50 8.59
CA ARG A 24 -36.98 7.28 9.62
C ARG A 24 -37.52 8.71 9.70
N MET A 25 -37.68 9.37 8.54
CA MET A 25 -38.21 10.73 8.48
C MET A 25 -39.66 10.79 8.98
N LYS A 26 -40.52 9.86 8.53
CA LYS A 26 -41.92 9.78 8.99
C LYS A 26 -42.01 9.58 10.50
N LEU A 27 -41.23 8.65 11.05
CA LEU A 27 -41.18 8.42 12.50
C LEU A 27 -40.70 9.65 13.28
N TYR A 28 -39.73 10.40 12.75
CA TYR A 28 -39.22 11.61 13.38
C TYR A 28 -40.26 12.75 13.39
N PHE A 29 -40.98 12.95 12.29
CA PHE A 29 -42.03 13.97 12.17
C PHE A 29 -43.39 13.55 12.76
N GLY A 30 -43.50 12.32 13.28
CA GLY A 30 -44.75 11.79 13.82
C GLY A 30 -45.81 11.52 12.73
N GLU A 31 -45.39 11.31 11.49
CA GLU A 31 -46.26 10.97 10.38
C GLU A 31 -46.65 9.49 10.40
N THR A 32 -47.83 9.17 9.87
CA THR A 32 -48.29 7.78 9.72
C THR A 32 -47.41 7.02 8.74
N CYS A 33 -46.89 5.87 9.16
CA CYS A 33 -46.04 4.99 8.35
C CYS A 33 -46.38 3.51 8.59
N GLU A 34 -45.99 2.66 7.64
CA GLU A 34 -46.25 1.21 7.65
C GLU A 34 -45.49 0.48 8.77
N TYR A 35 -44.32 0.99 9.15
CA TYR A 35 -43.40 0.34 10.08
C TYR A 35 -43.26 1.16 11.37
N LYS A 36 -43.18 0.49 12.52
CA LYS A 36 -42.96 1.14 13.83
C LYS A 36 -41.47 1.37 14.12
N SER A 37 -40.61 0.61 13.44
CA SER A 37 -39.17 0.68 13.55
C SER A 37 -38.52 0.48 12.18
N ILE A 38 -37.39 1.15 11.93
CA ILE A 38 -36.61 0.90 10.72
C ILE A 38 -36.08 -0.55 10.64
N TYR A 39 -36.00 -1.24 11.77
CA TYR A 39 -35.50 -2.62 11.85
C TYR A 39 -36.54 -3.67 11.42
N ASP A 40 -37.80 -3.25 11.30
CA ASP A 40 -38.90 -4.08 10.77
C ASP A 40 -38.82 -4.20 9.25
N ILE A 41 -38.05 -3.32 8.59
CA ILE A 41 -37.87 -3.33 7.14
C ILE A 41 -36.92 -4.47 6.77
N PRO A 42 -37.33 -5.39 5.88
CA PRO A 42 -36.47 -6.50 5.47
C PRO A 42 -35.25 -5.98 4.70
N ALA A 43 -34.06 -6.35 5.20
CA ALA A 43 -32.80 -6.05 4.52
C ALA A 43 -32.58 -6.99 3.33
N PRO A 44 -31.87 -6.56 2.26
CA PRO A 44 -31.49 -7.42 1.16
C PRO A 44 -30.75 -8.67 1.63
N ASP A 45 -31.03 -9.81 0.99
CA ASP A 45 -30.37 -11.08 1.30
C ASP A 45 -28.95 -11.08 0.73
N ILE A 46 -27.98 -11.37 1.59
CA ILE A 46 -26.54 -11.36 1.28
C ILE A 46 -25.91 -12.75 1.41
N ARG A 47 -26.72 -13.78 1.75
CA ARG A 47 -26.23 -15.12 2.11
C ARG A 47 -25.57 -15.89 0.96
N TYR A 48 -25.91 -15.55 -0.28
CA TYR A 48 -25.44 -16.27 -1.47
C TYR A 48 -24.27 -15.60 -2.22
N GLY A 49 -23.68 -14.54 -1.64
CA GLY A 49 -22.29 -14.12 -1.81
C GLY A 49 -21.72 -14.03 -3.24
N ASN A 50 -22.49 -13.56 -4.21
CA ASN A 50 -22.06 -13.49 -5.62
C ASN A 50 -21.54 -12.11 -6.04
N SER A 51 -21.65 -11.11 -5.17
CA SER A 51 -21.09 -9.77 -5.38
C SER A 51 -19.87 -9.48 -4.51
N VAL A 52 -19.11 -8.45 -4.87
CA VAL A 52 -17.97 -7.99 -4.07
C VAL A 52 -18.47 -7.33 -2.78
N TYR A 53 -19.54 -6.54 -2.86
CA TYR A 53 -20.21 -5.97 -1.70
C TYR A 53 -20.62 -7.05 -0.68
N GLU A 54 -21.36 -8.09 -1.10
CA GLU A 54 -21.78 -9.18 -0.22
C GLU A 54 -20.60 -9.90 0.44
N ARG A 55 -19.51 -10.13 -0.31
CA ARG A 55 -18.28 -10.72 0.23
C ARG A 55 -17.69 -9.87 1.35
N VAL A 56 -17.64 -8.54 1.19
CA VAL A 56 -17.16 -7.62 2.23
C VAL A 56 -18.05 -7.68 3.47
N ILE A 57 -19.37 -7.59 3.29
CA ILE A 57 -20.33 -7.64 4.40
C ILE A 57 -20.23 -8.96 5.17
N ASN A 58 -20.14 -10.10 4.45
CA ASN A 58 -20.03 -11.42 5.06
C ASN A 58 -18.68 -11.65 5.75
N ASN A 59 -17.58 -11.15 5.17
CA ASN A 59 -16.23 -11.31 5.74
C ASN A 59 -16.08 -10.66 7.12
N PHE A 60 -16.71 -9.50 7.32
CA PHE A 60 -16.68 -8.79 8.61
C PHE A 60 -17.93 -9.04 9.47
N ALA A 61 -18.87 -9.86 8.99
CA ALA A 61 -20.16 -10.11 9.63
C ALA A 61 -20.94 -8.82 10.00
N PHE A 62 -20.92 -7.83 9.10
CA PHE A 62 -21.57 -6.54 9.36
C PHE A 62 -23.07 -6.67 9.56
N SER A 63 -23.56 -6.08 10.65
CA SER A 63 -24.97 -5.98 10.99
C SER A 63 -25.73 -5.07 10.03
N ARG A 64 -27.06 -5.07 10.13
CA ARG A 64 -27.93 -4.15 9.38
C ARG A 64 -27.57 -2.69 9.65
N ALA A 65 -27.23 -2.35 10.89
CA ALA A 65 -26.86 -0.99 11.28
C ALA A 65 -25.55 -0.54 10.61
N GLU A 66 -24.53 -1.40 10.59
CA GLU A 66 -23.25 -1.12 9.94
C GLU A 66 -23.40 -1.03 8.41
N ARG A 67 -24.22 -1.90 7.81
CA ARG A 67 -24.56 -1.83 6.37
C ARG A 67 -25.15 -0.47 5.99
N LEU A 68 -26.09 0.06 6.79
CA LEU A 68 -26.66 1.39 6.55
C LEU A 68 -25.61 2.49 6.57
N VAL A 69 -24.63 2.42 7.49
CA VAL A 69 -23.53 3.40 7.57
C VAL A 69 -22.58 3.30 6.37
N ILE A 70 -22.26 2.07 5.92
CA ILE A 70 -21.46 1.87 4.70
C ILE A 70 -22.19 2.46 3.48
N ILE A 71 -23.48 2.14 3.30
CA ILE A 71 -24.28 2.66 2.20
C ILE A 71 -24.39 4.19 2.26
N LEU A 72 -24.59 4.75 3.45
CA LEU A 72 -24.59 6.20 3.67
C LEU A 72 -23.30 6.86 3.15
N GLY A 73 -22.14 6.26 3.40
CA GLY A 73 -20.85 6.73 2.87
C GLY A 73 -20.67 6.56 1.36
N LEU A 74 -21.38 5.63 0.72
CA LEU A 74 -21.34 5.41 -0.73
C LEU A 74 -22.29 6.33 -1.51
N ILE A 75 -23.39 6.78 -0.90
CA ILE A 75 -24.43 7.57 -1.56
C ILE A 75 -23.88 8.84 -2.25
N PRO A 76 -22.98 9.65 -1.66
CA PRO A 76 -22.44 10.84 -2.33
C PRO A 76 -21.78 10.54 -3.68
N TYR A 77 -21.24 9.34 -3.88
CA TYR A 77 -20.54 8.92 -5.09
C TYR A 77 -21.47 8.29 -6.14
N MET A 78 -22.59 7.70 -5.72
CA MET A 78 -23.45 6.88 -6.58
C MET A 78 -24.83 7.49 -6.82
N MET A 79 -25.49 8.00 -5.78
CA MET A 79 -26.87 8.50 -5.83
C MET A 79 -27.08 9.70 -4.89
N PRO A 80 -26.34 10.82 -5.07
CA PRO A 80 -26.30 11.91 -4.09
C PRO A 80 -27.67 12.50 -3.75
N HIS A 81 -28.60 12.51 -4.72
CA HIS A 81 -29.98 12.97 -4.55
C HIS A 81 -30.78 12.22 -3.46
N LEU A 82 -30.36 11.03 -3.03
CA LEU A 82 -31.01 10.31 -1.93
C LEU A 82 -30.88 11.04 -0.59
N LEU A 83 -29.89 11.91 -0.44
CA LEU A 83 -29.67 12.68 0.79
C LEU A 83 -30.27 14.09 0.73
N ASP A 84 -30.87 14.50 -0.39
CA ASP A 84 -31.43 15.86 -0.53
C ASP A 84 -32.53 16.16 0.50
N VAL A 85 -33.19 15.14 1.04
CA VAL A 85 -34.19 15.27 2.10
C VAL A 85 -33.61 15.92 3.37
N PHE A 86 -32.30 15.84 3.58
CA PHE A 86 -31.63 16.46 4.73
C PHE A 86 -31.48 17.98 4.62
N PHE A 87 -31.67 18.57 3.43
CA PHE A 87 -31.77 20.03 3.26
C PHE A 87 -33.11 20.60 3.75
N THR A 88 -34.00 19.77 4.29
CA THR A 88 -35.28 20.24 4.85
C THR A 88 -35.03 21.15 6.05
N LYS A 89 -35.50 22.40 5.95
CA LYS A 89 -35.41 23.39 7.03
C LYS A 89 -36.57 23.28 8.02
N ASN A 90 -36.27 23.53 9.29
CA ASN A 90 -37.28 23.71 10.31
C ASN A 90 -37.97 25.08 10.13
N LYS A 91 -39.25 25.06 9.72
CA LYS A 91 -40.04 26.26 9.44
C LYS A 91 -40.20 27.20 10.65
N LEU A 92 -40.06 26.71 11.88
CA LEU A 92 -40.22 27.52 13.10
C LEU A 92 -38.97 28.36 13.42
N TYR A 93 -37.79 27.88 13.05
CA TYR A 93 -36.50 28.46 13.47
C TYR A 93 -35.61 28.90 12.30
N ASP A 94 -36.06 28.72 11.05
CA ASP A 94 -35.33 28.98 9.80
C ASP A 94 -33.90 28.41 9.79
N ARG A 95 -33.74 27.22 10.39
CA ARG A 95 -32.48 26.49 10.46
C ARG A 95 -32.68 25.02 10.10
N GLU A 96 -31.59 24.37 9.71
CA GLU A 96 -31.58 22.93 9.51
C GLU A 96 -31.72 22.18 10.84
N PHE A 97 -32.22 20.94 10.79
CA PHE A 97 -32.32 20.10 11.98
C PHE A 97 -30.92 19.66 12.41
N THR A 98 -30.55 20.00 13.64
CA THR A 98 -29.21 19.69 14.18
C THR A 98 -28.96 18.18 14.20
N GLU A 99 -29.99 17.39 14.45
CA GLU A 99 -29.94 15.94 14.52
C GLU A 99 -29.63 15.29 13.17
N PHE A 100 -29.89 15.95 12.05
CA PHE A 100 -29.60 15.40 10.72
C PHE A 100 -28.11 15.42 10.40
N GLY A 101 -27.35 16.31 11.04
CA GLY A 101 -25.94 16.52 10.77
C GLY A 101 -25.68 16.89 9.30
N GLY A 102 -24.55 16.42 8.79
CA GLY A 102 -24.12 16.66 7.43
C GLY A 102 -23.46 18.01 7.20
N THR A 103 -22.86 18.15 6.02
CA THR A 103 -22.24 19.39 5.56
C THR A 103 -22.32 19.49 4.04
N VAL A 104 -22.06 20.68 3.51
CA VAL A 104 -21.91 20.93 2.06
C VAL A 104 -20.49 21.42 1.83
N SER A 105 -19.82 20.88 0.82
CA SER A 105 -18.49 21.35 0.43
C SER A 105 -18.58 22.37 -0.69
N ASP A 106 -17.68 23.36 -0.71
CA ASP A 106 -17.58 24.35 -1.79
C ASP A 106 -17.43 23.70 -3.18
N ASN A 107 -16.80 22.52 -3.24
CA ASN A 107 -16.54 21.79 -4.49
C ASN A 107 -17.62 20.76 -4.84
N PHE A 108 -18.57 20.49 -3.93
CA PHE A 108 -19.60 19.48 -4.10
C PHE A 108 -20.94 19.99 -3.58
N ARG A 109 -21.87 20.25 -4.51
CA ARG A 109 -23.19 20.82 -4.21
C ARG A 109 -24.19 19.83 -3.57
N GLY A 110 -23.79 18.57 -3.35
CA GLY A 110 -24.62 17.57 -2.69
C GLY A 110 -24.38 17.55 -1.18
N PHE A 111 -25.27 16.84 -0.46
CA PHE A 111 -25.14 16.63 0.97
C PHE A 111 -24.04 15.61 1.28
N LEU A 112 -23.09 15.96 2.14
CA LEU A 112 -22.07 15.07 2.67
C LEU A 112 -22.48 14.60 4.07
N PRO A 113 -22.78 13.30 4.26
CA PRO A 113 -23.25 12.81 5.55
C PRO A 113 -22.13 12.80 6.58
N THR A 114 -22.45 13.17 7.82
CA THR A 114 -21.52 13.06 8.95
C THR A 114 -21.86 11.86 9.83
N GLY A 115 -21.01 11.56 10.81
CA GLY A 115 -21.31 10.56 11.84
C GLY A 115 -22.69 10.81 12.49
N GLU A 116 -23.05 12.08 12.68
CA GLU A 116 -24.35 12.50 13.20
C GLU A 116 -25.51 12.09 12.27
N THR A 117 -25.35 12.24 10.94
CA THR A 117 -26.29 11.70 9.96
C THR A 117 -26.43 10.19 10.09
N GLY A 118 -25.31 9.47 10.30
CA GLY A 118 -25.31 8.03 10.57
C GLY A 118 -26.09 7.67 11.84
N LEU A 119 -25.90 8.41 12.93
CA LEU A 119 -26.67 8.25 14.17
C LEU A 119 -28.15 8.48 13.95
N PHE A 120 -28.53 9.54 13.23
CA PHE A 120 -29.93 9.83 12.95
C PHE A 120 -30.60 8.72 12.15
N VAL A 121 -29.98 8.28 11.05
CA VAL A 121 -30.54 7.23 10.20
C VAL A 121 -30.74 5.95 11.00
N VAL A 122 -29.72 5.50 11.74
CA VAL A 122 -29.73 4.18 12.39
C VAL A 122 -30.44 4.17 13.75
N ALA A 123 -30.26 5.22 14.56
CA ALA A 123 -30.76 5.26 15.93
C ALA A 123 -31.88 6.29 16.15
N GLY A 124 -31.99 7.33 15.32
CA GLY A 124 -32.91 8.44 15.55
C GLY A 124 -32.69 9.06 16.93
N ASN A 125 -33.75 9.09 17.75
CA ASN A 125 -33.73 9.65 19.11
C ASN A 125 -33.49 8.60 20.21
N ASP A 126 -33.27 7.32 19.87
CA ASP A 126 -32.97 6.27 20.86
C ASP A 126 -31.53 6.41 21.38
N LEU A 127 -31.39 6.90 22.62
CA LEU A 127 -30.09 7.16 23.24
C LEU A 127 -29.22 5.90 23.36
N ASN A 128 -29.81 4.74 23.65
CA ASN A 128 -29.06 3.49 23.80
C ASN A 128 -28.49 3.03 22.45
N LEU A 129 -29.30 3.11 21.39
CA LEU A 129 -28.84 2.79 20.05
C LEU A 129 -27.80 3.80 19.57
N ARG A 130 -27.94 5.10 19.88
CA ARG A 130 -26.96 6.12 19.52
C ARG A 130 -25.58 5.79 20.08
N VAL A 131 -25.48 5.46 21.37
CA VAL A 131 -24.19 5.10 22.01
C VAL A 131 -23.56 3.87 21.34
N ARG A 132 -24.37 2.87 20.93
CA ARG A 132 -23.87 1.69 20.21
C ARG A 132 -23.36 2.05 18.81
N VAL A 133 -24.07 2.89 18.07
CA VAL A 133 -23.67 3.31 16.72
C VAL A 133 -22.44 4.23 16.77
N MET A 134 -22.29 5.06 17.80
CA MET A 134 -21.05 5.85 18.01
C MET A 134 -19.82 4.95 18.14
N ALA A 135 -19.96 3.72 18.65
CA ALA A 135 -18.87 2.77 18.73
C ALA A 135 -18.37 2.30 17.35
N PHE A 136 -19.18 2.41 16.29
CA PHE A 136 -18.77 2.02 14.92
C PHE A 136 -17.61 2.86 14.39
N PHE A 137 -17.40 4.06 14.94
CA PHE A 137 -16.38 5.00 14.48
C PHE A 137 -15.12 5.00 15.34
N LYS A 138 -15.04 4.12 16.36
CA LYS A 138 -13.85 3.98 17.20
C LYS A 138 -12.74 3.18 16.49
N GLU A 139 -11.50 3.35 16.96
CA GLU A 139 -10.30 2.71 16.39
C GLU A 139 -10.36 1.18 16.36
N ASP A 140 -11.03 0.56 17.32
CA ASP A 140 -11.16 -0.91 17.44
C ASP A 140 -12.22 -1.51 16.49
N HIS A 141 -13.11 -0.68 15.95
CA HIS A 141 -14.18 -1.14 15.08
C HIS A 141 -13.66 -1.52 13.69
N PRO A 142 -14.21 -2.56 13.01
CA PRO A 142 -13.73 -2.96 11.69
C PRO A 142 -13.69 -1.85 10.64
N PHE A 143 -14.57 -0.84 10.74
CA PHE A 143 -14.56 0.33 9.86
C PHE A 143 -13.21 1.04 9.86
N LYS A 144 -12.68 1.33 11.05
CA LYS A 144 -11.42 2.05 11.20
C LYS A 144 -10.24 1.09 11.14
N LYS A 145 -10.32 -0.03 11.87
CA LYS A 145 -9.30 -1.08 11.89
C LYS A 145 -8.91 -1.52 10.49
N TYR A 146 -9.86 -1.95 9.66
CA TYR A 146 -9.56 -2.41 8.30
C TYR A 146 -9.60 -1.30 7.24
N ASN A 147 -9.58 -0.03 7.68
CA ASN A 147 -9.56 1.15 6.82
C ASN A 147 -10.68 1.15 5.75
N ILE A 148 -11.90 0.76 6.15
CA ILE A 148 -13.09 0.69 5.29
C ILE A 148 -13.74 2.07 5.17
N LEU A 149 -13.88 2.74 6.31
CA LEU A 149 -14.59 4.00 6.46
C LEU A 149 -13.89 4.83 7.53
N SER A 150 -13.77 6.13 7.29
CA SER A 150 -13.25 7.10 8.25
C SER A 150 -14.22 8.26 8.48
N LEU A 151 -14.04 8.95 9.62
CA LEU A 151 -14.61 10.28 9.85
C LEU A 151 -13.53 11.31 9.53
N GLU A 152 -13.76 12.15 8.50
CA GLU A 152 -12.89 13.27 8.16
C GLU A 152 -13.45 14.57 8.78
N HIS A 153 -12.72 15.15 9.74
CA HIS A 153 -13.07 16.42 10.37
C HIS A 153 -12.50 17.61 9.58
N GLN A 154 -13.28 18.68 9.45
CA GLN A 154 -12.83 19.91 8.80
C GLN A 154 -12.11 20.84 9.78
N ASP A 155 -12.52 20.86 11.06
CA ASP A 155 -11.89 21.64 12.13
C ASP A 155 -11.49 20.74 13.32
N GLN A 156 -10.41 21.10 14.02
CA GLN A 156 -9.92 20.39 15.21
C GLN A 156 -10.84 20.57 16.43
N LYS A 157 -11.75 21.54 16.41
CA LYS A 157 -12.71 21.82 17.50
C LYS A 157 -14.04 21.07 17.36
N ASP A 158 -14.19 20.29 16.29
CA ASP A 158 -15.40 19.54 16.02
C ASP A 158 -15.60 18.40 17.04
N THR A 159 -16.86 18.08 17.32
CA THR A 159 -17.16 16.89 18.13
C THR A 159 -16.70 15.62 17.41
N PHE A 160 -16.44 14.54 18.16
CA PHE A 160 -16.01 13.26 17.57
C PHE A 160 -16.91 12.81 16.40
N ILE A 161 -18.23 13.01 16.51
CA ILE A 161 -19.21 12.48 15.56
C ILE A 161 -19.56 13.43 14.40
N SER A 162 -19.11 14.68 14.44
CA SER A 162 -19.40 15.66 13.37
C SER A 162 -18.50 15.52 12.15
N GLY A 163 -17.54 14.59 12.16
CA GLY A 163 -16.73 14.28 10.97
C GLY A 163 -17.56 13.70 9.82
N ILE A 164 -17.14 13.96 8.59
CA ILE A 164 -17.77 13.48 7.36
C ILE A 164 -17.50 11.98 7.24
N ILE A 165 -18.56 11.20 7.03
CA ILE A 165 -18.45 9.77 6.73
C ILE A 165 -17.89 9.63 5.32
N LYS A 166 -16.72 8.99 5.21
CA LYS A 166 -16.08 8.73 3.93
C LYS A 166 -15.63 7.29 3.82
N ILE A 167 -16.05 6.63 2.74
CA ILE A 167 -15.49 5.35 2.34
C ILE A 167 -14.09 5.62 1.80
N THR A 168 -13.11 4.84 2.27
CA THR A 168 -11.72 5.02 1.80
C THR A 168 -11.61 4.75 0.31
N GLU A 169 -10.65 5.37 -0.38
CA GLU A 169 -10.49 5.19 -1.83
C GLU A 169 -10.30 3.71 -2.21
N GLU A 170 -9.69 2.94 -1.32
CA GLU A 170 -9.57 1.50 -1.45
C GLU A 170 -10.92 0.81 -1.52
N TYR A 171 -11.73 0.96 -0.48
CA TYR A 171 -13.01 0.26 -0.41
C TYR A 171 -14.00 0.87 -1.39
N LEU A 172 -13.89 2.15 -1.74
CA LEU A 172 -14.70 2.74 -2.81
C LEU A 172 -14.38 2.07 -4.15
N SER A 173 -13.09 1.92 -4.49
CA SER A 173 -12.67 1.23 -5.70
C SER A 173 -13.07 -0.25 -5.69
N TYR A 174 -12.88 -0.92 -4.55
CA TYR A 174 -13.20 -2.35 -4.42
C TYR A 174 -14.70 -2.62 -4.46
N LEU A 175 -15.50 -1.86 -3.71
CA LEU A 175 -16.95 -2.00 -3.64
C LEU A 175 -17.62 -1.60 -4.95
N ILE A 176 -17.08 -0.65 -5.72
CA ILE A 176 -17.69 -0.23 -7.01
C ILE A 176 -17.18 -1.09 -8.17
N HIS A 177 -15.85 -1.24 -8.32
CA HIS A 177 -15.24 -1.84 -9.50
C HIS A 177 -14.85 -3.31 -9.33
N GLY A 178 -14.89 -3.84 -8.10
CA GLY A 178 -14.52 -5.22 -7.80
C GLY A 178 -13.04 -5.54 -7.93
N LYS A 179 -12.17 -4.52 -7.96
CA LYS A 179 -10.73 -4.70 -8.12
C LYS A 179 -10.01 -4.38 -6.81
N ALA A 180 -9.05 -5.23 -6.44
CA ALA A 180 -8.16 -4.96 -5.32
C ALA A 180 -7.47 -3.61 -5.54
N PHE A 181 -7.50 -2.75 -4.52
CA PHE A 181 -6.88 -1.44 -4.59
C PHE A 181 -5.35 -1.59 -4.58
N LYS A 182 -4.72 -1.13 -5.65
CA LYS A 182 -3.27 -1.03 -5.75
C LYS A 182 -2.90 0.45 -5.85
N PRO A 183 -2.59 1.12 -4.74
CA PRO A 183 -2.28 2.54 -4.76
C PRO A 183 -1.11 2.81 -5.71
N ARG A 184 -1.22 3.92 -6.44
CA ARG A 184 -0.15 4.46 -7.27
C ARG A 184 0.61 5.51 -6.47
N TYR A 185 1.85 5.77 -6.88
CA TYR A 185 2.65 6.83 -6.28
C TYR A 185 1.94 8.18 -6.37
N THR A 186 1.79 8.83 -5.22
CA THR A 186 1.31 10.21 -5.09
C THR A 186 2.12 10.93 -4.01
N SER A 187 1.94 12.25 -3.85
CA SER A 187 2.57 12.99 -2.75
C SER A 187 2.16 12.44 -1.37
N LYS A 188 0.91 11.98 -1.24
CA LYS A 188 0.37 11.39 0.01
C LYS A 188 0.74 9.91 0.21
N PHE A 189 1.16 9.23 -0.85
CA PHE A 189 1.57 7.82 -0.82
C PHE A 189 2.85 7.65 -1.65
N PRO A 190 4.04 7.92 -1.06
CA PRO A 190 5.31 7.91 -1.77
C PRO A 190 5.88 6.50 -2.01
N ALA A 191 5.02 5.53 -2.33
CA ALA A 191 5.42 4.16 -2.64
C ALA A 191 5.02 3.73 -4.06
N LYS A 192 5.86 2.91 -4.70
CA LYS A 192 5.65 2.39 -6.06
C LYS A 192 5.57 0.88 -6.04
N LEU A 193 4.55 0.31 -6.69
CA LEU A 193 4.47 -1.14 -6.87
C LEU A 193 5.66 -1.62 -7.72
N LEU A 194 6.47 -2.51 -7.15
CA LEU A 194 7.51 -3.24 -7.86
C LEU A 194 6.89 -4.46 -8.53
N SER A 195 7.24 -4.65 -9.79
CA SER A 195 6.89 -5.85 -10.55
C SER A 195 8.02 -6.19 -11.50
N THR A 196 8.17 -7.47 -11.80
CA THR A 196 9.13 -7.98 -12.77
C THR A 196 8.48 -9.05 -13.63
N LYS A 197 8.97 -9.17 -14.87
CA LYS A 197 8.60 -10.26 -15.77
C LYS A 197 9.54 -11.46 -15.64
N LEU A 198 10.70 -11.26 -15.05
CA LEU A 198 11.73 -12.29 -14.87
C LEU A 198 11.30 -13.36 -13.86
N ASP A 199 11.97 -14.50 -13.89
CA ASP A 199 11.83 -15.64 -12.99
C ASP A 199 13.15 -15.94 -12.25
N TRP A 200 13.15 -16.88 -11.30
CA TRP A 200 14.38 -17.22 -10.54
C TRP A 200 15.51 -17.72 -11.43
N GLU A 201 15.17 -18.36 -12.55
CA GLU A 201 16.11 -18.89 -13.55
C GLU A 201 16.90 -17.77 -14.25
N ASP A 202 16.34 -16.57 -14.32
CA ASP A 202 17.00 -15.40 -14.93
C ASP A 202 18.04 -14.76 -13.98
N LEU A 203 18.03 -15.13 -12.70
CA LEU A 203 18.98 -14.62 -11.71
C LEU A 203 20.12 -15.58 -11.46
N VAL A 204 21.29 -14.97 -11.43
CA VAL A 204 22.53 -15.66 -11.09
C VAL A 204 22.93 -15.23 -9.70
N PHE A 205 22.69 -16.10 -8.73
CA PHE A 205 23.05 -15.89 -7.32
C PHE A 205 24.16 -16.82 -6.86
N GLU A 206 24.79 -16.44 -5.76
CA GLU A 206 25.54 -17.37 -4.92
C GLU A 206 24.56 -18.26 -4.13
N GLU A 207 24.96 -19.49 -3.85
CA GLU A 207 24.08 -20.47 -3.17
C GLU A 207 23.58 -19.97 -1.81
N SER A 208 24.41 -19.23 -1.09
CA SER A 208 24.10 -18.58 0.20
C SER A 208 22.91 -17.63 0.11
N VAL A 209 22.85 -16.81 -0.95
CA VAL A 209 21.76 -15.86 -1.20
C VAL A 209 20.48 -16.60 -1.51
N SER A 210 20.56 -17.66 -2.33
CA SER A 210 19.41 -18.49 -2.70
C SER A 210 18.77 -19.16 -1.48
N MET A 211 19.58 -19.70 -0.56
CA MET A 211 19.07 -20.32 0.67
C MET A 211 18.32 -19.31 1.57
N GLU A 212 18.89 -18.12 1.78
CA GLU A 212 18.24 -17.07 2.57
C GLU A 212 16.93 -16.58 1.93
N VAL A 213 16.91 -16.42 0.61
CA VAL A 213 15.69 -16.08 -0.14
C VAL A 213 14.61 -17.15 0.03
N GLN A 214 14.98 -18.44 -0.03
CA GLN A 214 14.05 -19.54 0.22
C GLN A 214 13.49 -19.52 1.64
N ASN A 215 14.31 -19.22 2.65
CA ASN A 215 13.85 -19.07 4.04
C ASN A 215 12.81 -17.94 4.18
N ILE A 216 13.01 -16.82 3.47
CA ILE A 216 12.06 -15.71 3.45
C ILE A 216 10.73 -16.14 2.81
N ILE A 217 10.76 -16.86 1.70
CA ILE A 217 9.56 -17.37 1.03
C ILE A 217 8.82 -18.35 1.95
N LEU A 218 9.54 -19.26 2.58
CA LEU A 218 8.98 -20.23 3.51
C LEU A 218 8.26 -19.54 4.68
N TRP A 219 8.87 -18.48 5.22
CA TRP A 219 8.23 -17.64 6.24
C TRP A 219 6.94 -16.99 5.70
N LEU A 220 7.00 -16.35 4.52
CA LEU A 220 5.86 -15.67 3.92
C LEU A 220 4.64 -16.57 3.65
N GLU A 221 4.88 -17.84 3.34
CA GLU A 221 3.86 -18.85 3.07
C GLU A 221 3.33 -19.51 4.35
N ASN A 222 4.15 -19.65 5.39
CA ASN A 222 3.82 -20.43 6.59
C ASN A 222 3.68 -19.60 7.86
N ASN A 223 3.73 -18.26 7.79
CA ASN A 223 3.66 -17.37 8.95
C ASN A 223 2.44 -17.67 9.85
N ASP A 224 1.25 -17.80 9.27
CA ASP A 224 0.01 -18.05 10.02
C ASP A 224 0.12 -19.38 10.82
N LYS A 225 0.72 -20.41 10.21
CA LYS A 225 0.96 -21.71 10.85
C LYS A 225 1.98 -21.61 11.99
N ILE A 226 3.09 -20.90 11.76
CA ILE A 226 4.17 -20.75 12.75
C ILE A 226 3.68 -19.94 13.96
N MET A 227 2.97 -18.85 13.72
CA MET A 227 2.56 -17.91 14.76
C MET A 227 1.32 -18.38 15.52
N ASP A 228 0.30 -18.87 14.80
CA ASP A 228 -1.01 -19.21 15.38
C ASP A 228 -1.11 -20.70 15.71
N GLU A 229 -0.90 -21.61 14.74
CA GLU A 229 -1.05 -23.06 14.98
C GLU A 229 -0.02 -23.61 15.97
N TRP A 230 1.23 -23.17 15.88
CA TRP A 230 2.29 -23.57 16.82
C TRP A 230 2.34 -22.71 18.08
N GLY A 231 1.55 -21.63 18.15
CA GLY A 231 1.47 -20.74 19.30
C GLY A 231 2.77 -20.00 19.63
N LEU A 232 3.67 -19.81 18.65
CA LEU A 232 4.95 -19.15 18.84
C LEU A 232 4.86 -17.62 18.95
N SER A 233 3.68 -17.05 18.75
CA SER A 233 3.40 -15.62 18.98
C SER A 233 3.75 -15.11 20.39
N LYS A 234 3.87 -16.02 21.37
CA LYS A 234 4.35 -15.69 22.72
C LYS A 234 5.86 -15.44 22.82
N PHE A 235 6.63 -15.97 21.87
CA PHE A 235 8.10 -15.94 21.89
C PHE A 235 8.68 -15.15 20.72
N LEU A 236 7.97 -15.13 19.59
CA LEU A 236 8.37 -14.44 18.39
C LEU A 236 7.51 -13.20 18.21
N LYS A 237 8.16 -12.07 17.92
CA LYS A 237 7.44 -10.89 17.44
C LYS A 237 6.91 -11.16 16.01
N PRO A 238 5.69 -10.71 15.69
CA PRO A 238 5.22 -10.70 14.31
C PRO A 238 6.14 -9.86 13.39
N GLY A 239 6.08 -10.17 12.11
CA GLY A 239 6.85 -9.52 11.06
C GLY A 239 8.26 -10.07 10.85
N TYR A 240 8.78 -9.80 9.66
CA TYR A 240 10.08 -10.31 9.21
C TYR A 240 10.85 -9.21 8.49
N ARG A 241 11.95 -8.78 9.11
CA ARG A 241 12.80 -7.68 8.65
C ARG A 241 14.07 -8.25 8.05
N ILE A 242 14.33 -7.84 6.82
CA ILE A 242 15.45 -8.30 6.01
C ILE A 242 16.31 -7.11 5.62
N LEU A 243 17.63 -7.27 5.72
CA LEU A 243 18.60 -6.31 5.20
C LEU A 243 19.29 -6.86 3.97
N PHE A 244 19.04 -6.25 2.81
CA PHE A 244 19.82 -6.45 1.60
C PHE A 244 20.97 -5.43 1.57
N TYR A 245 22.20 -5.91 1.49
CA TYR A 245 23.36 -5.04 1.43
C TYR A 245 24.37 -5.50 0.38
N GLY A 246 25.11 -4.55 -0.17
CA GLY A 246 26.15 -4.82 -1.16
C GLY A 246 26.22 -3.73 -2.23
N PRO A 247 27.14 -3.83 -3.19
CA PRO A 247 27.33 -2.82 -4.23
C PRO A 247 26.05 -2.51 -5.02
N PRO A 248 25.96 -1.33 -5.65
CA PRO A 248 24.83 -1.02 -6.53
C PRO A 248 24.79 -1.97 -7.74
N GLY A 249 23.61 -2.21 -8.28
CA GLY A 249 23.44 -3.02 -9.50
C GLY A 249 23.58 -4.54 -9.33
N THR A 250 23.69 -5.07 -8.10
CA THR A 250 23.79 -6.51 -7.82
C THR A 250 22.44 -7.24 -7.68
N GLY A 251 21.32 -6.56 -7.99
CA GLY A 251 20.01 -7.22 -8.08
C GLY A 251 19.13 -7.15 -6.82
N LYS A 252 19.46 -6.33 -5.81
CA LYS A 252 18.67 -6.17 -4.56
C LYS A 252 17.17 -5.92 -4.82
N SER A 253 16.84 -4.88 -5.59
CA SER A 253 15.44 -4.51 -5.87
C SER A 253 14.73 -5.54 -6.76
N LEU A 254 15.47 -6.20 -7.67
CA LEU A 254 14.93 -7.27 -8.51
C LEU A 254 14.56 -8.49 -7.65
N THR A 255 15.45 -8.88 -6.73
CA THR A 255 15.24 -9.99 -5.79
C THR A 255 13.99 -9.75 -4.95
N ALA A 256 13.82 -8.54 -4.40
CA ALA A 256 12.61 -8.18 -3.65
C ALA A 256 11.33 -8.35 -4.49
N SER A 257 11.35 -7.94 -5.76
CA SER A 257 10.20 -8.10 -6.67
C SER A 257 9.86 -9.57 -6.97
N LEU A 258 10.86 -10.45 -7.00
CA LEU A 258 10.66 -11.88 -7.21
C LEU A 258 10.15 -12.59 -5.97
N ILE A 259 10.67 -12.26 -4.78
CA ILE A 259 10.12 -12.74 -3.52
C ILE A 259 8.60 -12.47 -3.48
N GLY A 260 8.19 -11.25 -3.84
CA GLY A 260 6.78 -10.90 -3.96
C GLY A 260 6.03 -11.71 -5.03
N LYS A 261 6.60 -11.84 -6.24
CA LYS A 261 6.00 -12.63 -7.34
C LYS A 261 5.72 -14.07 -6.91
N TYR A 262 6.69 -14.74 -6.29
CA TYR A 262 6.56 -16.14 -5.87
C TYR A 262 5.64 -16.31 -4.66
N ALA A 263 5.75 -15.43 -3.66
CA ALA A 263 4.86 -15.44 -2.49
C ALA A 263 3.44 -14.92 -2.80
N LYS A 264 3.16 -14.47 -4.03
CA LYS A 264 1.91 -13.81 -4.45
C LYS A 264 1.56 -12.61 -3.55
N ARG A 265 2.57 -11.79 -3.24
CA ARG A 265 2.48 -10.59 -2.41
C ARG A 265 2.82 -9.36 -3.26
N ASP A 266 2.06 -8.28 -3.11
CA ASP A 266 2.43 -7.00 -3.72
C ASP A 266 3.64 -6.41 -2.98
N VAL A 267 4.61 -5.90 -3.73
CA VAL A 267 5.85 -5.31 -3.18
C VAL A 267 5.82 -3.81 -3.44
N TYR A 268 5.85 -3.00 -2.39
CA TYR A 268 5.87 -1.55 -2.50
C TYR A 268 7.26 -1.02 -2.23
N ARG A 269 7.88 -0.36 -3.22
CA ARG A 269 9.15 0.35 -3.09
C ARG A 269 8.94 1.74 -2.54
N ILE A 270 9.59 2.02 -1.42
CA ILE A 270 9.70 3.33 -0.79
C ILE A 270 11.15 3.79 -0.94
N ASP A 271 11.34 4.95 -1.54
CA ASP A 271 12.66 5.55 -1.71
C ASP A 271 12.93 6.49 -0.53
N LEU A 272 13.80 6.06 0.39
CA LEU A 272 14.03 6.76 1.65
C LEU A 272 14.71 8.11 1.46
N SER A 273 15.54 8.27 0.42
CA SER A 273 16.18 9.56 0.14
C SER A 273 15.15 10.63 -0.25
N GLN A 274 14.12 10.27 -1.01
CA GLN A 274 13.04 11.18 -1.39
C GLN A 274 12.14 11.56 -0.22
N VAL A 275 11.96 10.63 0.71
CA VAL A 275 11.09 10.78 1.88
C VAL A 275 11.76 11.68 2.92
N VAL A 276 13.05 11.48 3.21
CA VAL A 276 13.79 12.27 4.21
C VAL A 276 14.13 13.67 3.70
N SER A 277 14.38 13.85 2.40
CA SER A 277 14.89 15.12 1.85
C SER A 277 13.85 16.22 1.64
N LYS A 278 12.55 15.91 1.52
CA LYS A 278 11.58 16.88 1.00
C LYS A 278 10.71 17.58 2.04
N TYR A 279 10.46 17.02 3.23
CA TYR A 279 9.48 17.61 4.16
C TYR A 279 9.79 17.32 5.63
N ILE A 280 10.30 18.32 6.35
CA ILE A 280 10.40 18.28 7.81
C ILE A 280 8.96 18.43 8.37
N GLY A 281 8.20 17.32 8.43
CA GLY A 281 6.84 17.27 9.00
C GLY A 281 5.79 16.48 8.18
N GLU A 282 5.65 16.74 6.88
CA GLU A 282 4.69 15.97 6.04
C GLU A 282 5.16 14.53 5.80
N THR A 283 6.47 14.31 5.85
CA THR A 283 7.11 13.01 5.70
C THR A 283 6.62 11.97 6.72
N GLU A 284 6.39 12.37 7.97
CA GLU A 284 5.94 11.45 9.03
C GLU A 284 4.51 10.98 8.77
N LYS A 285 3.60 11.90 8.40
CA LYS A 285 2.21 11.55 8.07
C LYS A 285 2.13 10.65 6.85
N ASN A 286 2.92 10.93 5.81
CA ASN A 286 2.97 10.14 4.59
C ASN A 286 3.63 8.77 4.78
N LEU A 287 4.60 8.66 5.70
CA LEU A 287 5.18 7.37 6.07
C LEU A 287 4.23 6.56 6.94
N SER A 288 3.62 7.19 7.97
CA SER A 288 2.65 6.52 8.82
C SER A 288 1.52 5.95 7.97
N SER A 289 0.99 6.73 7.02
CA SER A 289 -0.07 6.27 6.14
C SER A 289 0.32 5.06 5.30
N ILE A 290 1.58 4.92 4.88
CA ILE A 290 2.06 3.72 4.18
C ILE A 290 1.96 2.49 5.10
N PHE A 291 2.45 2.59 6.33
CA PHE A 291 2.37 1.50 7.30
C PHE A 291 0.92 1.18 7.67
N ASP A 292 0.09 2.19 7.92
CA ASP A 292 -1.32 2.03 8.29
C ASP A 292 -2.12 1.35 7.17
N ILE A 293 -1.87 1.74 5.91
CA ILE A 293 -2.48 1.06 4.76
C ILE A 293 -1.95 -0.37 4.63
N ALA A 294 -0.66 -0.60 4.90
CA ALA A 294 -0.03 -1.90 4.74
C ALA A 294 -0.30 -2.89 5.89
N GLU A 295 -0.71 -2.44 7.07
CA GLU A 295 -0.84 -3.26 8.30
C GLU A 295 -1.79 -4.46 8.13
N HIS A 296 -2.88 -4.26 7.39
CA HIS A 296 -3.84 -5.32 7.07
C HIS A 296 -3.70 -5.84 5.65
N LYS A 297 -2.59 -5.49 4.99
CA LYS A 297 -2.25 -5.99 3.67
C LYS A 297 -1.12 -6.97 3.84
N ARG A 298 -1.23 -8.09 3.14
CA ARG A 298 -0.11 -9.02 3.01
C ARG A 298 0.86 -8.46 1.96
N TRP A 299 1.38 -7.26 2.19
CA TRP A 299 2.34 -6.56 1.34
C TRP A 299 3.75 -6.75 1.86
N ILE A 300 4.72 -6.61 0.95
CA ILE A 300 6.13 -6.49 1.30
C ILE A 300 6.54 -5.03 1.11
N LEU A 301 7.03 -4.39 2.17
CA LEU A 301 7.54 -3.02 2.09
C LEU A 301 9.05 -3.07 1.79
N PHE A 302 9.44 -2.62 0.60
CA PHE A 302 10.82 -2.54 0.15
C PHE A 302 11.34 -1.10 0.30
N PHE A 303 12.18 -0.86 1.29
CA PHE A 303 12.83 0.43 1.49
C PHE A 303 14.17 0.44 0.77
N ASP A 304 14.29 1.28 -0.26
CA ASP A 304 15.53 1.46 -1.01
C ASP A 304 16.32 2.66 -0.48
N GLU A 305 17.63 2.67 -0.75
CA GLU A 305 18.55 3.71 -0.28
C GLU A 305 18.50 3.94 1.25
N ALA A 306 18.45 2.84 1.99
CA ALA A 306 18.34 2.88 3.45
C ALA A 306 19.54 3.54 4.14
N ASP A 307 20.67 3.70 3.44
CA ASP A 307 21.80 4.50 3.90
C ASP A 307 21.42 5.95 4.23
N ALA A 308 20.37 6.51 3.62
CA ALA A 308 19.85 7.83 3.99
C ALA A 308 19.34 7.91 5.44
N LEU A 309 18.91 6.78 6.04
CA LEU A 309 18.49 6.72 7.44
C LEU A 309 19.66 6.53 8.39
N PHE A 310 20.72 5.88 7.94
CA PHE A 310 21.85 5.46 8.78
C PHE A 310 23.11 6.32 8.58
N GLY A 311 23.03 7.36 7.74
CA GLY A 311 24.11 8.33 7.57
C GLY A 311 24.62 8.82 8.92
N LYS A 312 25.94 9.03 9.03
CA LYS A 312 26.63 9.38 10.30
C LYS A 312 25.83 10.45 11.05
N ARG A 313 25.20 10.04 12.15
CA ARG A 313 24.57 10.93 13.14
C ARG A 313 25.55 12.08 13.41
N ALA A 314 25.11 13.32 13.24
CA ALA A 314 25.90 14.47 13.68
C ALA A 314 26.05 14.36 15.20
N GLN A 315 27.20 13.86 15.66
CA GLN A 315 27.48 13.68 17.09
C GLN A 315 27.53 15.03 17.83
N ASN A 316 27.73 16.13 17.08
CA ASN A 316 27.63 17.50 17.56
C ASN A 316 26.34 18.12 17.02
N VAL A 317 25.23 17.88 17.72
CA VAL A 317 23.95 18.53 17.42
C VAL A 317 24.11 20.01 17.74
N SER A 318 24.30 20.82 16.70
CA SER A 318 24.54 22.26 16.84
C SER A 318 23.31 23.10 16.49
N SER A 319 22.33 22.49 15.81
CA SER A 319 21.11 23.14 15.37
C SER A 319 19.86 22.34 15.72
N SER A 320 18.76 23.05 15.98
CA SER A 320 17.44 22.44 16.20
C SER A 320 17.02 21.55 15.03
N ASN A 321 17.37 21.89 13.79
CA ASN A 321 17.03 21.11 12.60
C ASN A 321 17.65 19.70 12.61
N GLU A 322 18.89 19.55 13.08
CA GLU A 322 19.57 18.25 13.21
C GLU A 322 18.91 17.36 14.27
N GLN A 323 18.40 17.96 15.36
CA GLN A 323 17.69 17.24 16.40
C GLN A 323 16.35 16.67 15.91
N HIS A 324 15.60 17.43 15.11
CA HIS A 324 14.34 16.98 14.52
C HIS A 324 14.53 15.85 13.51
N GLY A 325 15.60 15.91 12.70
CA GLY A 325 15.93 14.83 11.75
C GLY A 325 16.21 13.49 12.45
N ASN A 326 16.96 13.51 13.56
CA ASN A 326 17.25 12.30 14.34
C ASN A 326 15.98 11.68 14.96
N GLN A 327 15.04 12.51 15.41
CA GLN A 327 13.75 12.03 15.95
C GLN A 327 12.89 11.34 14.88
N GLN A 328 12.84 11.90 13.67
CA GLN A 328 12.10 11.31 12.54
C GLN A 328 12.66 9.96 12.12
N VAL A 329 14.00 9.83 12.07
CA VAL A 329 14.66 8.55 11.81
C VAL A 329 14.32 7.55 12.92
N ALA A 330 14.41 7.94 14.19
CA ALA A 330 14.06 7.06 15.31
C ALA A 330 12.61 6.56 15.24
N TYR A 331 11.66 7.44 14.93
CA TYR A 331 10.26 7.07 14.70
C TYR A 331 10.11 6.06 13.56
N LEU A 332 10.77 6.29 12.42
CA LEU A 332 10.70 5.36 11.29
C LEU A 332 11.28 3.99 11.62
N LEU A 333 12.41 3.94 12.33
CA LEU A 333 12.99 2.67 12.78
C LEU A 333 12.05 1.93 13.72
N GLN A 334 11.38 2.64 14.63
CA GLN A 334 10.36 2.05 15.49
C GLN A 334 9.18 1.50 14.66
N ARG A 335 8.69 2.23 13.66
CA ARG A 335 7.60 1.72 12.79
C ARG A 335 8.01 0.49 11.99
N ILE A 336 9.26 0.43 11.53
CA ILE A 336 9.83 -0.78 10.89
C ILE A 336 9.86 -1.96 11.86
N GLU A 337 10.13 -1.71 13.14
CA GLU A 337 10.16 -2.74 14.19
C GLU A 337 8.80 -3.18 14.67
N ASP A 338 7.81 -2.31 14.63
CA ASP A 338 6.45 -2.60 15.10
C ASP A 338 5.55 -3.13 13.98
N PHE A 339 6.00 -3.09 12.71
CA PHE A 339 5.21 -3.60 11.59
C PHE A 339 5.16 -5.13 11.54
N ASP A 340 3.96 -5.70 11.62
CA ASP A 340 3.71 -7.14 11.66
C ASP A 340 3.95 -7.86 10.31
N GLY A 341 4.17 -7.12 9.23
CA GLY A 341 4.42 -7.67 7.90
C GLY A 341 5.91 -7.87 7.57
N VAL A 342 6.20 -8.05 6.27
CA VAL A 342 7.58 -8.25 5.80
C VAL A 342 8.16 -6.95 5.29
N ILE A 343 9.35 -6.60 5.80
CA ILE A 343 10.10 -5.43 5.41
C ILE A 343 11.45 -5.86 4.85
N ILE A 344 11.81 -5.30 3.71
CA ILE A 344 13.12 -5.46 3.10
C ILE A 344 13.77 -4.07 3.01
N LEU A 345 14.87 -3.86 3.71
CA LEU A 345 15.70 -2.67 3.58
C LEU A 345 16.88 -2.96 2.66
N ALA A 346 17.14 -2.10 1.68
CA ALA A 346 18.29 -2.18 0.80
C ALA A 346 19.26 -1.03 1.06
N THR A 347 20.54 -1.34 1.27
CA THR A 347 21.61 -0.37 1.45
C THR A 347 22.83 -0.72 0.61
N ASN A 348 23.60 0.29 0.20
CA ASN A 348 24.94 0.09 -0.36
C ASN A 348 26.03 0.17 0.72
N LEU A 349 25.73 0.70 1.91
CA LEU A 349 26.68 1.03 2.96
C LEU A 349 26.30 0.32 4.28
N LYS A 350 26.67 -0.96 4.41
CA LYS A 350 26.39 -1.74 5.63
C LYS A 350 27.05 -1.13 6.88
N ASP A 351 28.28 -0.64 6.74
CA ASP A 351 29.08 -0.15 7.88
C ASP A 351 28.49 1.09 8.56
N ASN A 352 27.55 1.77 7.91
CA ASN A 352 26.83 2.91 8.49
C ASN A 352 25.70 2.47 9.44
N ILE A 353 25.29 1.20 9.41
CA ILE A 353 24.19 0.70 10.25
C ILE A 353 24.73 0.31 11.63
N ASP A 354 24.18 0.93 12.69
CA ASP A 354 24.51 0.60 14.08
C ASP A 354 24.24 -0.88 14.39
N SER A 355 25.19 -1.52 15.08
CA SER A 355 25.09 -2.88 15.64
C SER A 355 23.78 -3.15 16.40
N ALA A 356 23.23 -2.15 17.11
CA ALA A 356 21.97 -2.31 17.83
C ALA A 356 20.79 -2.55 16.88
N PHE A 357 20.78 -1.89 15.73
CA PHE A 357 19.76 -2.06 14.70
C PHE A 357 19.99 -3.33 13.87
N GLN A 358 21.25 -3.70 13.61
CA GLN A 358 21.60 -4.95 12.93
C GLN A 358 21.00 -6.18 13.63
N ARG A 359 20.96 -6.20 14.97
CA ARG A 359 20.38 -7.29 15.77
C ARG A 359 18.86 -7.45 15.62
N ARG A 360 18.17 -6.48 15.00
CA ARG A 360 16.71 -6.48 14.82
C ARG A 360 16.26 -7.14 13.52
N PHE A 361 17.20 -7.40 12.61
CA PHE A 361 16.96 -8.13 11.37
C PHE A 361 16.97 -9.64 11.61
N GLN A 362 16.02 -10.34 11.01
CA GLN A 362 15.96 -11.80 11.02
C GLN A 362 16.92 -12.39 9.97
N SER A 363 17.06 -11.74 8.82
CA SER A 363 18.03 -12.10 7.78
C SER A 363 18.81 -10.88 7.29
N MET A 364 20.10 -11.08 7.07
CA MET A 364 20.99 -10.10 6.44
C MET A 364 21.66 -10.76 5.23
N ILE A 365 21.30 -10.33 4.03
CA ILE A 365 21.75 -10.94 2.77
C ILE A 365 22.76 -10.04 2.09
N TYR A 366 23.96 -10.58 1.85
CA TYR A 366 25.00 -9.90 1.08
C TYR A 366 24.86 -10.20 -0.41
N PHE A 367 24.72 -9.16 -1.21
CA PHE A 367 24.74 -9.25 -2.66
C PHE A 367 26.12 -8.84 -3.16
N ALA A 368 27.00 -9.84 -3.32
CA ALA A 368 28.35 -9.65 -3.85
C ALA A 368 28.32 -9.25 -5.33
N LYS A 369 29.46 -8.72 -5.82
CA LYS A 369 29.66 -8.62 -7.28
C LYS A 369 29.75 -10.03 -7.88
N PRO A 370 29.18 -10.26 -9.07
CA PRO A 370 29.23 -11.57 -9.71
C PRO A 370 30.66 -11.96 -10.07
N THR A 371 31.01 -13.23 -9.87
CA THR A 371 32.28 -13.82 -10.34
C THR A 371 32.35 -13.81 -11.87
N PRO A 372 33.53 -14.02 -12.50
CA PRO A 372 33.62 -14.11 -13.96
C PRO A 372 32.67 -15.14 -14.57
N THR A 373 32.51 -16.30 -13.94
CA THR A 373 31.58 -17.35 -14.40
C THR A 373 30.12 -16.91 -14.28
N GLN A 374 29.74 -16.27 -13.17
CA GLN A 374 28.39 -15.73 -13.00
C GLN A 374 28.12 -14.57 -13.97
N ARG A 375 29.12 -13.71 -14.23
CA ARG A 375 29.03 -12.63 -15.21
C ARG A 375 28.81 -13.17 -16.62
N LEU A 376 29.50 -14.25 -17.00
CA LEU A 376 29.28 -14.89 -18.30
C LEU A 376 27.81 -15.30 -18.46
N SER A 377 27.24 -15.99 -17.48
CA SER A 377 25.81 -16.36 -17.52
C SER A 377 24.90 -15.13 -17.57
N LEU A 378 25.21 -14.05 -16.86
CA LEU A 378 24.47 -12.79 -16.96
C LEU A 378 24.54 -12.18 -18.36
N TRP A 379 25.71 -12.20 -19.01
CA TRP A 379 25.88 -11.73 -20.39
C TRP A 379 25.10 -12.59 -21.38
N GLU A 380 25.21 -13.92 -21.28
CA GLU A 380 24.51 -14.86 -22.16
C GLU A 380 22.99 -14.68 -22.04
N ASN A 381 22.47 -14.61 -20.80
CA ASN A 381 21.04 -14.39 -20.55
C ASN A 381 20.59 -13.04 -21.12
N ALA A 382 21.36 -11.97 -20.88
CA ALA A 382 21.03 -10.63 -21.35
C ALA A 382 20.99 -10.52 -22.88
N PHE A 383 21.90 -11.22 -23.58
CA PHE A 383 22.04 -11.13 -25.05
C PHE A 383 21.39 -12.29 -25.80
N SER A 384 20.73 -13.22 -25.11
CA SER A 384 20.04 -14.40 -25.68
C SER A 384 19.10 -14.10 -26.86
N ASN A 385 18.50 -12.91 -26.88
CA ASN A 385 17.55 -12.48 -27.93
C ASN A 385 18.17 -11.59 -29.02
N LEU A 386 19.47 -11.28 -28.94
CA LEU A 386 20.18 -10.46 -29.92
C LEU A 386 21.20 -11.29 -30.68
N LYS A 387 21.34 -11.04 -31.98
CA LYS A 387 22.43 -11.61 -32.74
C LYS A 387 23.73 -10.88 -32.39
N LEU A 388 24.73 -11.63 -31.94
CA LEU A 388 26.09 -11.14 -31.74
C LEU A 388 26.91 -11.37 -33.02
N ALA A 389 27.80 -10.44 -33.34
CA ALA A 389 28.78 -10.65 -34.40
C ALA A 389 29.77 -11.76 -34.00
N GLU A 390 30.36 -12.43 -35.00
CA GLU A 390 31.27 -13.57 -34.78
C GLU A 390 32.53 -13.21 -33.98
N ASP A 391 32.91 -11.92 -33.96
CA ASP A 391 34.06 -11.40 -33.22
C ASP A 391 33.76 -11.09 -31.74
N VAL A 392 32.54 -11.34 -31.27
CA VAL A 392 32.13 -11.07 -29.88
C VAL A 392 32.28 -12.32 -29.01
N ASP A 393 33.31 -12.32 -28.16
CA ASP A 393 33.51 -13.34 -27.12
C ASP A 393 33.02 -12.82 -25.75
N LEU A 394 31.86 -13.28 -25.29
CA LEU A 394 31.33 -12.94 -23.97
C LEU A 394 32.17 -13.54 -22.82
N GLY A 395 32.88 -14.63 -23.05
CA GLY A 395 33.81 -15.24 -22.11
C GLY A 395 34.99 -14.33 -21.82
N GLU A 396 35.63 -13.78 -22.86
CA GLU A 396 36.71 -12.80 -22.69
C GLU A 396 36.19 -11.53 -21.98
N ILE A 397 35.02 -11.03 -22.39
CA ILE A 397 34.41 -9.83 -21.82
C ILE A 397 34.07 -10.00 -20.34
N SER A 398 33.53 -11.15 -19.95
CA SER A 398 33.17 -11.43 -18.55
C SER A 398 34.38 -11.53 -17.62
N GLN A 399 35.54 -11.97 -18.13
CA GLN A 399 36.80 -11.98 -17.40
C GLN A 399 37.41 -10.58 -17.28
N LYS A 400 37.42 -9.82 -18.38
CA LYS A 400 38.10 -8.53 -18.48
C LYS A 400 37.38 -7.39 -17.77
N TYR A 401 36.05 -7.39 -17.75
CA TYR A 401 35.25 -6.29 -17.23
C TYR A 401 34.43 -6.69 -15.99
N ASP A 402 34.74 -6.06 -14.86
CA ASP A 402 34.09 -6.26 -13.55
C ASP A 402 32.77 -5.48 -13.42
N LEU A 403 31.78 -5.88 -14.23
CA LEU A 403 30.46 -5.26 -14.26
C LEU A 403 29.42 -6.04 -13.45
N ALA A 404 28.60 -5.32 -12.68
CA ALA A 404 27.42 -5.88 -12.02
C ALA A 404 26.25 -6.06 -13.02
N GLY A 405 25.27 -6.90 -12.67
CA GLY A 405 24.12 -7.20 -13.55
C GLY A 405 23.36 -5.96 -14.03
N GLY A 406 23.15 -4.97 -13.15
CA GLY A 406 22.51 -3.70 -13.53
C GLY A 406 23.29 -2.93 -14.61
N ALA A 407 24.62 -2.95 -14.55
CA ALA A 407 25.47 -2.34 -15.57
C ALA A 407 25.42 -3.14 -16.88
N ILE A 408 25.42 -4.47 -16.84
CA ILE A 408 25.25 -5.34 -18.02
C ILE A 408 23.93 -5.02 -18.75
N ILE A 409 22.83 -4.84 -18.02
CA ILE A 409 21.54 -4.46 -18.61
C ILE A 409 21.57 -3.05 -19.23
N ASN A 410 22.32 -2.11 -18.65
CA ASN A 410 22.52 -0.80 -19.27
C ASN A 410 23.34 -0.89 -20.56
N VAL A 411 24.36 -1.77 -20.61
CA VAL A 411 25.12 -2.05 -21.84
C VAL A 411 24.20 -2.68 -22.89
N LEU A 412 23.37 -3.66 -22.53
CA LEU A 412 22.37 -4.26 -23.41
C LEU A 412 21.44 -3.18 -24.00
N ARG A 413 20.92 -2.29 -23.15
CA ARG A 413 20.06 -1.18 -23.57
C ARG A 413 20.77 -0.27 -24.57
N TYR A 414 22.04 0.06 -24.32
CA TYR A 414 22.83 0.85 -25.26
C TYR A 414 23.01 0.13 -26.60
N CYS A 415 23.35 -1.16 -26.58
CA CYS A 415 23.54 -1.97 -27.79
C CYS A 415 22.25 -2.07 -28.61
N ALA A 416 21.10 -2.30 -27.95
CA ALA A 416 19.80 -2.34 -28.60
C ALA A 416 19.45 -1.00 -29.30
N LEU A 417 19.73 0.13 -28.64
CA LEU A 417 19.51 1.46 -29.24
C LEU A 417 20.41 1.69 -30.46
N MET A 418 21.68 1.25 -30.40
CA MET A 418 22.62 1.37 -31.52
C MET A 418 22.26 0.44 -32.68
N ALA A 419 21.81 -0.78 -32.40
CA ALA A 419 21.30 -1.72 -33.40
C ALA A 419 20.13 -1.11 -34.19
N VAL A 420 19.15 -0.52 -33.48
CA VAL A 420 18.03 0.21 -34.11
C VAL A 420 18.51 1.40 -34.92
N LYS A 421 19.39 2.25 -34.36
CA LYS A 421 19.93 3.43 -35.04
C LYS A 421 20.65 3.07 -36.34
N ASN A 422 21.42 2.00 -36.32
CA ASN A 422 22.21 1.52 -37.45
C ASN A 422 21.39 0.64 -38.41
N LYS A 423 20.12 0.35 -38.09
CA LYS A 423 19.23 -0.58 -38.83
C LYS A 423 19.86 -1.95 -39.04
N LYS A 424 20.68 -2.41 -38.09
CA LYS A 424 21.32 -3.72 -38.10
C LYS A 424 20.84 -4.49 -36.89
N ASN A 425 20.32 -5.69 -37.11
CA ASN A 425 19.88 -6.58 -36.02
C ASN A 425 21.05 -7.39 -35.45
N GLU A 426 22.23 -6.78 -35.33
CA GLU A 426 23.47 -7.42 -34.93
C GLU A 426 24.29 -6.48 -34.06
N VAL A 427 24.82 -6.99 -32.94
CA VAL A 427 25.67 -6.25 -32.02
C VAL A 427 27.13 -6.57 -32.34
N THR A 428 27.86 -5.55 -32.78
CA THR A 428 29.31 -5.66 -33.04
C THR A 428 30.12 -5.47 -31.76
N LEU A 429 31.34 -6.02 -31.72
CA LEU A 429 32.27 -5.86 -30.61
C LEU A 429 32.51 -4.37 -30.25
N ASN A 430 32.65 -3.51 -31.27
CA ASN A 430 32.85 -2.08 -31.04
C ASN A 430 31.65 -1.44 -30.30
N THR A 431 30.42 -1.78 -30.70
CA THR A 431 29.20 -1.26 -30.06
C THR A 431 29.13 -1.71 -28.60
N LEU A 432 29.49 -2.96 -28.34
CA LEU A 432 29.53 -3.55 -27.01
C LEU A 432 30.56 -2.85 -26.11
N LEU A 433 31.79 -2.68 -26.60
CA LEU A 433 32.87 -1.99 -25.90
C LEU A 433 32.56 -0.51 -25.64
N MET A 434 31.89 0.18 -26.57
CA MET A 434 31.40 1.54 -26.35
C MET A 434 30.36 1.60 -25.22
N GLY A 435 29.46 0.61 -25.16
CA GLY A 435 28.49 0.47 -24.09
C GLY A 435 29.17 0.25 -22.73
N ILE A 436 30.13 -0.68 -22.67
CA ILE A 436 30.94 -0.95 -21.48
C ILE A 436 31.67 0.33 -21.03
N LYS A 437 32.34 1.02 -21.95
CA LYS A 437 33.04 2.29 -21.68
C LYS A 437 32.13 3.37 -21.10
N LYS A 438 30.89 3.44 -21.58
CA LYS A 438 29.91 4.39 -21.07
C LYS A 438 29.50 4.08 -19.63
N GLU A 439 29.38 2.80 -19.24
CA GLU A 439 29.04 2.43 -17.87
C GLU A 439 30.22 2.67 -16.91
N TYR A 440 31.45 2.30 -17.30
CA TYR A 440 32.66 2.62 -16.53
C TYR A 440 32.83 4.14 -16.32
N GLY A 441 32.56 4.94 -17.36
CA GLY A 441 32.59 6.40 -17.26
C GLY A 441 31.56 7.00 -16.30
N LYS A 442 30.43 6.32 -16.04
CA LYS A 442 29.46 6.74 -15.00
C LYS A 442 29.93 6.39 -13.59
N GLU A 443 30.65 5.29 -13.45
CA GLU A 443 31.23 4.85 -12.17
C GLU A 443 32.52 5.63 -11.82
N GLY A 444 32.96 6.56 -12.69
CA GLY A 444 34.17 7.35 -12.47
C GLY A 444 35.47 6.56 -12.69
N VAL A 445 35.39 5.41 -13.37
CA VAL A 445 36.52 4.52 -13.64
C VAL A 445 36.93 4.67 -15.11
N SER A 446 38.20 5.02 -15.35
CA SER A 446 38.76 5.06 -16.70
C SER A 446 39.18 3.64 -17.15
N ILE A 447 38.80 3.26 -18.38
CA ILE A 447 39.23 2.01 -19.04
C ILE A 447 40.56 2.19 -19.73
#